data_AF-A0A3L7XAY9-F1
#
_entry.id   AF-A0A3L7XAY9-F1
#
_cell.length_a   1.000
_cell.length_b   1.000
_cell.length_c   1.000
_cell.angle_alpha   90.00
_cell.angle_beta   90.00
_cell.angle_gamma   90.00
#
_symmetry.space_group_name_H-M   'P 1'
#
loop_
_entity.id
_entity.type
_entity.pdbx_description
1 polymer ?
#
loop_
_entity_poly.entity_id
_entity_poly.type
_entity_poly.pdbx_seq_one_letter_code
_entity_poly.pdbx_strand_id
1 'polypeptide(L)'
;MCDAPTLPLPVRLLLDAEDAFLATAEAIPAPGREGHIGPLSAPGGVMVHVAGTQDLWISGPIAGQPSLARRTQPDDTAYHEGIDTFREAIKRMREYTTVLDDDDALRELALLDGSPYANQGLTKGYLVRRSIAHLYLHAADLTVAGSLVGMPDLSLPGPLTRCQHIDAADASSTSLVSLLLDGLDEVRRVADALPVPAQVGAFARLNAGSFIVAHVANREDLLWNLGTRGRTRDPWLEAANVSPGAPRSVPDWDDARESLDRTIEAVTPYLESLTPADLAGTLMYRGNEHPIGAQLARSAVHVFYHAGELQALGSLAGMPSLSLPGPLARSARA
;
A
#
# COMPACT_ATOMS: atom_id res chain seq x y z
N MET A 1 -34.33 -0.22 -13.27
CA MET A 1 -32.88 -0.29 -13.51
C MET A 1 -32.38 -1.38 -12.59
N CYS A 2 -31.82 -2.47 -13.13
CA CYS A 2 -31.14 -3.44 -12.26
C CYS A 2 -29.83 -2.78 -11.82
N ASP A 3 -29.64 -2.62 -10.52
CA ASP A 3 -28.37 -2.16 -9.97
C ASP A 3 -27.30 -3.18 -10.39
N ALA A 4 -26.27 -2.70 -11.07
CA ALA A 4 -25.14 -3.56 -11.42
C ALA A 4 -24.57 -4.15 -10.11
N PRO A 5 -24.21 -5.44 -10.08
CA PRO A 5 -23.61 -6.03 -8.90
C PRO A 5 -22.39 -5.21 -8.48
N THR A 6 -22.34 -4.85 -7.20
CA THR A 6 -21.23 -4.09 -6.65
C THR A 6 -20.05 -5.04 -6.54
N LEU A 7 -18.91 -4.69 -7.14
CA LEU A 7 -17.69 -5.49 -7.05
C LEU A 7 -17.28 -5.71 -5.58
N PRO A 8 -16.68 -6.87 -5.25
CA PRO A 8 -16.11 -7.12 -3.94
C PRO A 8 -15.18 -6.00 -3.50
N LEU A 9 -15.18 -5.71 -2.21
CA LEU A 9 -14.43 -4.58 -1.66
C LEU A 9 -12.92 -4.64 -1.94
N PRO A 10 -12.23 -5.80 -1.85
CA PRO A 10 -10.82 -5.89 -2.27
C PRO A 10 -10.60 -5.56 -3.74
N VAL A 11 -11.54 -5.91 -4.62
CA VAL A 11 -11.44 -5.61 -6.05
C VAL A 11 -11.61 -4.12 -6.29
N ARG A 12 -12.56 -3.47 -5.60
CA ARG A 12 -12.71 -2.00 -5.62
C ARG A 12 -11.43 -1.29 -5.17
N LEU A 13 -10.80 -1.78 -4.09
CA LEU A 13 -9.56 -1.21 -3.57
C LEU A 13 -8.36 -1.45 -4.50
N LEU A 14 -8.31 -2.60 -5.18
CA LEU A 14 -7.30 -2.85 -6.22
C LEU A 14 -7.41 -1.84 -7.36
N LEU A 15 -8.62 -1.56 -7.84
CA LEU A 15 -8.83 -0.57 -8.90
C LEU A 15 -8.45 0.85 -8.45
N ASP A 16 -8.73 1.22 -7.20
CA ASP A 16 -8.27 2.49 -6.63
C ASP A 16 -6.73 2.53 -6.49
N ALA A 17 -6.10 1.40 -6.15
CA ALA A 17 -4.63 1.28 -6.08
C ALA A 17 -3.96 1.43 -7.45
N GLU A 18 -4.54 0.83 -8.50
CA GLU A 18 -4.07 0.99 -9.88
C GLU A 18 -4.16 2.45 -10.34
N ASP A 19 -5.28 3.11 -10.08
CA ASP A 19 -5.47 4.53 -10.43
C ASP A 19 -4.47 5.41 -9.67
N ALA A 20 -4.25 5.15 -8.38
CA ALA A 20 -3.28 5.89 -7.56
C ALA A 20 -1.85 5.69 -8.07
N PHE A 21 -1.46 4.45 -8.39
CA PHE A 21 -0.14 4.17 -8.95
C PHE A 21 0.04 4.82 -10.33
N LEU A 22 -0.95 4.72 -11.22
CA LEU A 22 -0.89 5.33 -12.55
C LEU A 22 -0.75 6.85 -12.45
N ALA A 23 -1.56 7.50 -11.61
CA ALA A 23 -1.48 8.94 -11.39
C ALA A 23 -0.11 9.36 -10.85
N THR A 24 0.45 8.56 -9.95
CA THR A 24 1.80 8.77 -9.40
C THR A 24 2.86 8.63 -10.48
N ALA A 25 2.78 7.55 -11.26
CA ALA A 25 3.66 7.28 -12.39
C ALA A 25 3.64 8.47 -13.36
N GLU A 26 2.47 8.89 -13.83
CA GLU A 26 2.29 9.99 -14.78
C GLU A 26 2.78 11.36 -14.27
N ALA A 27 2.74 11.58 -12.96
CA ALA A 27 3.18 12.83 -12.36
C ALA A 27 4.70 12.97 -12.31
N ILE A 28 5.45 11.86 -12.31
CA ILE A 28 6.90 11.89 -12.12
C ILE A 28 7.59 12.32 -13.41
N PRO A 29 8.52 13.30 -13.35
CA PRO A 29 9.28 13.68 -14.53
C PRO A 29 9.99 12.45 -15.08
N ALA A 30 10.17 12.36 -16.39
CA ALA A 30 10.84 11.23 -17.02
C ALA A 30 12.37 11.49 -17.06
N PRO A 31 13.19 11.02 -16.09
CA PRO A 31 14.63 11.25 -16.10
C PRO A 31 15.36 10.42 -17.18
N GLY A 32 15.06 10.59 -18.47
CA GLY A 32 15.82 9.96 -19.55
C GLY A 32 15.92 8.42 -19.47
N ARG A 33 16.90 7.85 -20.20
CA ARG A 33 17.02 6.40 -20.43
C ARG A 33 17.60 5.63 -19.24
N GLU A 34 18.44 6.27 -18.43
CA GLU A 34 19.01 5.62 -17.24
C GLU A 34 18.23 5.94 -15.97
N GLY A 35 17.54 7.08 -15.87
CA GLY A 35 16.47 7.34 -14.89
C GLY A 35 16.72 7.15 -13.39
N HIS A 36 17.90 6.70 -12.99
CA HIS A 36 18.25 6.38 -11.62
C HIS A 36 18.49 7.64 -10.81
N ILE A 37 18.02 7.62 -9.57
CA ILE A 37 18.36 8.63 -8.56
C ILE A 37 19.14 7.91 -7.46
N GLY A 38 20.47 7.91 -7.60
CA GLY A 38 21.35 7.16 -6.72
C GLY A 38 21.07 5.65 -6.81
N PRO A 39 20.92 4.94 -5.67
CA PRO A 39 20.64 3.50 -5.64
C PRO A 39 19.16 3.13 -5.86
N LEU A 40 18.27 4.10 -6.11
CA LEU A 40 16.87 3.80 -6.42
C LEU A 40 16.73 3.20 -7.82
N SER A 41 15.82 2.24 -7.98
CA SER A 41 15.41 1.75 -9.29
C SER A 41 14.87 2.90 -10.15
N ALA A 42 15.18 2.88 -11.44
CA ALA A 42 14.64 3.87 -12.37
C ALA A 42 13.10 3.77 -12.39
N PRO A 43 12.35 4.89 -12.48
CA PRO A 43 10.89 4.86 -12.50
C PRO A 43 10.30 3.93 -13.55
N GLY A 44 10.90 3.87 -14.76
CA GLY A 44 10.48 2.92 -15.80
C GLY A 44 10.61 1.46 -15.38
N GLY A 45 11.70 1.12 -14.67
CA GLY A 45 11.92 -0.20 -14.09
C GLY A 45 10.94 -0.57 -13.00
N VAL A 46 10.62 0.39 -12.11
CA VAL A 46 9.57 0.20 -11.09
C VAL A 46 8.22 -0.12 -11.75
N MET A 47 7.85 0.61 -12.80
CA MET A 47 6.60 0.37 -13.54
C MET A 47 6.57 -1.00 -14.20
N VAL A 48 7.66 -1.45 -14.84
CA VAL A 48 7.76 -2.81 -15.41
C VAL A 48 7.71 -3.89 -14.35
N HIS A 49 8.39 -3.69 -13.21
CA HIS A 49 8.37 -4.64 -12.09
C HIS A 49 6.95 -4.84 -11.54
N VAL A 50 6.24 -3.74 -11.31
CA VAL A 50 4.84 -3.76 -10.88
C VAL A 50 3.97 -4.43 -11.95
N ALA A 51 4.09 -4.00 -13.21
CA ALA A 51 3.33 -4.56 -14.33
C ALA A 51 3.55 -6.08 -14.47
N GLY A 52 4.79 -6.55 -14.40
CA GLY A 52 5.14 -7.96 -14.47
C GLY A 52 4.54 -8.76 -13.31
N THR A 53 4.56 -8.21 -12.10
CA THR A 53 3.97 -8.87 -10.93
C THR A 53 2.44 -8.96 -11.02
N GLN A 54 1.77 -7.90 -11.48
CA GLN A 54 0.34 -7.92 -11.77
C GLN A 54 0.01 -8.94 -12.86
N ASP A 55 0.82 -8.97 -13.92
CA ASP A 55 0.61 -9.84 -15.07
C ASP A 55 0.77 -11.32 -14.74
N LEU A 56 1.75 -11.68 -13.89
CA LEU A 56 2.15 -13.06 -13.59
C LEU A 56 1.01 -13.98 -13.15
N TRP A 57 -0.02 -13.46 -12.48
CA TRP A 57 -1.14 -14.26 -12.02
C TRP A 57 -2.39 -14.19 -12.91
N ILE A 58 -2.43 -13.26 -13.87
CA ILE A 58 -3.51 -13.19 -14.88
C ILE A 58 -3.13 -13.82 -16.23
N SER A 59 -1.84 -13.97 -16.55
CA SER A 59 -1.42 -14.51 -17.86
C SER A 59 -1.77 -16.00 -18.03
N GLY A 60 -1.86 -16.76 -16.93
CA GLY A 60 -2.26 -18.18 -16.95
C GLY A 60 -3.76 -18.37 -17.23
N PRO A 61 -4.66 -17.69 -16.50
CA PRO A 61 -6.11 -17.84 -16.68
C PRO A 61 -6.71 -17.17 -17.92
N ILE A 62 -6.16 -16.06 -18.42
CA ILE A 62 -6.92 -15.21 -19.37
C ILE A 62 -6.96 -15.71 -20.81
N ALA A 63 -5.87 -16.18 -21.45
CA ALA A 63 -5.99 -16.54 -22.89
C ALA A 63 -4.75 -17.18 -23.55
N GLY A 64 -3.79 -17.79 -22.84
CA GLY A 64 -2.55 -18.23 -23.50
C GLY A 64 -1.77 -17.08 -24.15
N GLN A 65 -2.01 -15.84 -23.69
CA GLN A 65 -1.24 -14.69 -24.12
C GLN A 65 0.10 -14.69 -23.37
N PRO A 66 1.21 -14.37 -24.04
CA PRO A 66 2.52 -14.33 -23.39
C PRO A 66 2.54 -13.27 -22.28
N SER A 67 3.28 -13.57 -21.20
CA SER A 67 3.48 -12.62 -20.11
C SER A 67 4.26 -11.39 -20.59
N LEU A 68 3.85 -10.22 -20.10
CA LEU A 68 4.55 -8.94 -20.28
C LEU A 68 5.92 -8.95 -19.61
N ALA A 69 6.09 -9.71 -18.52
CA ALA A 69 7.31 -9.78 -17.72
C ALA A 69 8.55 -10.29 -18.49
N ARG A 70 8.37 -10.90 -19.67
CA ARG A 70 9.48 -11.40 -20.50
C ARG A 70 10.10 -10.36 -21.43
N ARG A 71 9.55 -9.13 -21.50
CA ARG A 71 9.92 -8.17 -22.54
C ARG A 71 11.14 -7.30 -22.19
N THR A 72 11.41 -7.02 -20.92
CA THR A 72 12.50 -6.13 -20.50
C THR A 72 13.08 -6.46 -19.13
N GLN A 73 14.39 -6.23 -18.97
CA GLN A 73 15.03 -6.17 -17.66
C GLN A 73 14.57 -4.87 -16.95
N PRO A 74 14.07 -4.93 -15.70
CA PRO A 74 13.55 -3.75 -15.01
C PRO A 74 14.57 -2.60 -14.96
N ASP A 75 15.83 -2.89 -14.65
CA ASP A 75 16.82 -1.84 -14.37
C ASP A 75 17.21 -0.97 -15.58
N ASP A 76 16.97 -1.43 -16.81
CA ASP A 76 17.30 -0.69 -18.04
C ASP A 76 16.07 -0.12 -18.76
N THR A 77 14.88 -0.21 -18.16
CA THR A 77 13.64 0.18 -18.85
C THR A 77 13.47 1.69 -18.89
N ALA A 78 13.36 2.24 -20.10
CA ALA A 78 13.05 3.65 -20.30
C ALA A 78 11.67 4.00 -19.73
N TYR A 79 11.53 5.22 -19.20
CA TYR A 79 10.28 5.68 -18.57
C TYR A 79 9.02 5.43 -19.43
N HIS A 80 9.05 5.81 -20.71
CA HIS A 80 7.90 5.68 -21.61
C HIS A 80 7.53 4.21 -21.88
N GLU A 81 8.53 3.33 -21.96
CA GLU A 81 8.31 1.89 -22.09
C GLU A 81 7.71 1.31 -20.80
N GLY A 82 8.18 1.75 -19.64
CA GLY A 82 7.65 1.33 -18.35
C GLY A 82 6.19 1.71 -18.16
N ILE A 83 5.82 2.96 -18.44
CA ILE A 83 4.44 3.43 -18.27
C ILE A 83 3.49 2.78 -19.28
N ASP A 84 3.90 2.57 -20.53
CA ASP A 84 3.08 1.90 -21.53
C ASP A 84 2.89 0.41 -21.17
N THR A 85 3.93 -0.25 -20.65
CA THR A 85 3.84 -1.63 -20.14
C THR A 85 2.87 -1.72 -18.97
N PHE A 86 2.93 -0.77 -18.03
CA PHE A 86 2.01 -0.73 -16.90
C PHE A 86 0.56 -0.48 -17.34
N ARG A 87 0.32 0.44 -18.28
CA ARG A 87 -1.01 0.69 -18.85
C ARG A 87 -1.63 -0.56 -19.49
N GLU A 88 -0.82 -1.35 -20.20
CA GLU A 88 -1.30 -2.62 -20.78
C GLU A 88 -1.59 -3.65 -19.68
N ALA A 89 -0.74 -3.74 -18.64
CA ALA A 89 -0.98 -4.64 -17.51
C ALA A 89 -2.28 -4.33 -16.76
N ILE A 90 -2.53 -3.06 -16.41
CA ILE A 90 -3.78 -2.67 -15.72
C ILE A 90 -5.01 -2.87 -16.59
N LYS A 91 -4.90 -2.71 -17.92
CA LYS A 91 -6.00 -3.00 -18.84
C LYS A 91 -6.40 -4.47 -18.74
N ARG A 92 -5.42 -5.38 -18.82
CA ARG A 92 -5.64 -6.83 -18.69
C ARG A 92 -6.14 -7.21 -17.30
N MET A 93 -5.63 -6.57 -16.25
CA MET A 93 -6.10 -6.75 -14.87
C MET A 93 -7.56 -6.34 -14.72
N ARG A 94 -7.95 -5.19 -15.26
CA ARG A 94 -9.34 -4.71 -15.23
C ARG A 94 -10.30 -5.65 -15.96
N GLU A 95 -9.89 -6.17 -17.12
CA GLU A 95 -10.63 -7.22 -17.82
C GLU A 95 -10.78 -8.47 -16.92
N TYR A 96 -9.73 -8.87 -16.21
CA TYR A 96 -9.78 -9.98 -15.24
C TYR A 96 -10.72 -9.72 -14.06
N THR A 97 -10.73 -8.51 -13.51
CA THR A 97 -11.56 -8.19 -12.34
C THR A 97 -13.06 -8.37 -12.61
N THR A 98 -13.49 -8.40 -13.87
CA THR A 98 -14.88 -8.68 -14.25
C THR A 98 -15.33 -10.11 -13.92
N VAL A 99 -14.39 -11.05 -13.73
CA VAL A 99 -14.68 -12.42 -13.29
C VAL A 99 -14.42 -12.63 -11.79
N LEU A 100 -14.13 -11.54 -11.06
CA LEU A 100 -14.03 -11.50 -9.60
C LEU A 100 -15.23 -10.71 -9.05
N ASP A 101 -16.42 -11.04 -9.51
CA ASP A 101 -17.66 -10.29 -9.28
C ASP A 101 -18.35 -10.63 -7.95
N ASP A 102 -17.88 -11.65 -7.24
CA ASP A 102 -18.33 -11.98 -5.90
C ASP A 102 -17.21 -12.46 -4.95
N ASP A 103 -17.54 -12.62 -3.67
CA ASP A 103 -16.61 -13.06 -2.64
C ASP A 103 -16.21 -14.54 -2.76
N ASP A 104 -17.02 -15.38 -3.42
CA ASP A 104 -16.72 -16.79 -3.61
C ASP A 104 -15.60 -16.96 -4.64
N ALA A 105 -15.62 -16.16 -5.71
CA ALA A 105 -14.53 -16.06 -6.67
C ALA A 105 -13.20 -15.72 -5.98
N LEU A 106 -13.21 -14.85 -4.96
CA LEU A 106 -12.00 -14.50 -4.21
C LEU A 106 -11.47 -15.65 -3.32
N ARG A 107 -12.31 -16.61 -2.94
CA ARG A 107 -11.92 -17.79 -2.15
C ARG A 107 -11.35 -18.93 -3.00
N GLU A 108 -11.54 -18.88 -4.32
CA GLU A 108 -10.99 -19.87 -5.24
C GLU A 108 -9.46 -19.88 -5.22
N LEU A 109 -8.88 -21.07 -5.39
CA LEU A 109 -7.45 -21.22 -5.59
C LEU A 109 -7.03 -20.55 -6.90
N ALA A 110 -5.95 -19.79 -6.84
CA ALA A 110 -5.36 -19.20 -8.01
C ALA A 110 -4.64 -20.27 -8.85
N LEU A 111 -4.96 -20.31 -10.14
CA LEU A 111 -4.28 -21.16 -11.11
C LEU A 111 -2.96 -20.50 -11.51
N LEU A 112 -1.89 -20.89 -10.82
CA LEU A 112 -0.57 -20.28 -10.90
C LEU A 112 0.46 -21.15 -11.63
N ASP A 113 -0.01 -22.11 -12.43
CA ASP A 113 0.84 -23.04 -13.18
C ASP A 113 1.89 -22.30 -14.02
N GLY A 114 3.16 -22.72 -13.88
CA GLY A 114 4.28 -22.09 -14.58
C GLY A 114 4.78 -20.78 -13.98
N SER A 115 4.22 -20.33 -12.85
CA SER A 115 4.75 -19.21 -12.06
C SER A 115 5.56 -19.69 -10.85
N PRO A 116 6.38 -18.81 -10.22
CA PRO A 116 7.04 -19.10 -8.94
C PRO A 116 6.06 -19.40 -7.78
N TYR A 117 4.78 -19.07 -7.96
CA TYR A 117 3.72 -19.26 -6.98
C TYR A 117 2.91 -20.55 -7.19
N ALA A 118 3.26 -21.35 -8.19
CA ALA A 118 2.64 -22.65 -8.44
C ALA A 118 2.67 -23.53 -7.17
N ASN A 119 1.56 -24.23 -6.90
CA ASN A 119 1.40 -25.15 -5.77
C ASN A 119 1.47 -24.54 -4.36
N GLN A 120 1.42 -23.21 -4.21
CA GLN A 120 1.42 -22.56 -2.89
C GLN A 120 0.04 -22.51 -2.23
N GLY A 121 -1.02 -22.99 -2.89
CA GLY A 121 -2.38 -23.00 -2.33
C GLY A 121 -2.95 -21.59 -2.11
N LEU A 122 -2.46 -20.59 -2.85
CA LEU A 122 -2.89 -19.20 -2.72
C LEU A 122 -4.27 -19.01 -3.33
N THR A 123 -5.10 -18.19 -2.69
CA THR A 123 -6.42 -17.81 -3.22
C THR A 123 -6.31 -16.60 -4.14
N LYS A 124 -7.29 -16.39 -5.02
CA LYS A 124 -7.40 -15.16 -5.82
C LYS A 124 -7.48 -13.92 -4.93
N GLY A 125 -8.20 -13.99 -3.82
CA GLY A 125 -8.30 -12.92 -2.82
C GLY A 125 -6.96 -12.55 -2.18
N TYR A 126 -6.10 -13.53 -1.89
CA TYR A 126 -4.73 -13.27 -1.44
C TYR A 126 -3.94 -12.48 -2.48
N LEU A 127 -4.02 -12.88 -3.75
CA LEU A 127 -3.30 -12.20 -4.83
C LEU A 127 -3.79 -10.77 -5.05
N VAL A 128 -5.11 -10.53 -5.00
CA VAL A 128 -5.69 -9.17 -5.04
C VAL A 128 -5.13 -8.30 -3.92
N ARG A 129 -5.11 -8.81 -2.68
CA ARG A 129 -4.54 -8.10 -1.51
C ARG A 129 -3.04 -7.84 -1.64
N ARG A 130 -2.30 -8.83 -2.13
CA ARG A 130 -0.86 -8.69 -2.42
C ARG A 130 -0.60 -7.64 -3.48
N SER A 131 -1.43 -7.60 -4.52
CA SER A 131 -1.37 -6.58 -5.57
C SER A 131 -1.63 -5.17 -5.03
N ILE A 132 -2.62 -4.98 -4.16
CA ILE A 132 -2.87 -3.69 -3.49
C ILE A 132 -1.63 -3.23 -2.71
N ALA A 133 -1.09 -4.11 -1.86
CA ALA A 133 0.10 -3.82 -1.07
C ALA A 133 1.30 -3.46 -1.97
N HIS A 134 1.51 -4.23 -3.04
CA HIS A 134 2.60 -4.05 -3.99
C HIS A 134 2.51 -2.71 -4.75
N LEU A 135 1.32 -2.35 -5.21
CA LEU A 135 1.06 -1.07 -5.89
C LEU A 135 1.39 0.12 -4.98
N TYR A 136 0.87 0.15 -3.75
CA TYR A 136 1.12 1.29 -2.86
C TYR A 136 2.56 1.38 -2.36
N LEU A 137 3.21 0.24 -2.13
CA LEU A 137 4.62 0.19 -1.78
C LEU A 137 5.48 0.83 -2.88
N HIS A 138 5.25 0.52 -4.15
CA HIS A 138 6.02 1.12 -5.24
C HIS A 138 5.53 2.50 -5.68
N ALA A 139 4.27 2.88 -5.40
CA ALA A 139 3.84 4.27 -5.53
C ALA A 139 4.67 5.20 -4.60
N ALA A 140 5.14 4.68 -3.47
CA ALA A 140 6.05 5.40 -2.59
C ALA A 140 7.47 5.53 -3.16
N ASP A 141 8.03 4.48 -3.78
CA ASP A 141 9.33 4.59 -4.47
C ASP A 141 9.31 5.73 -5.51
N LEU A 142 8.24 5.75 -6.29
CA LEU A 142 7.95 6.76 -7.28
C LEU A 142 7.84 8.16 -6.63
N THR A 143 7.07 8.32 -5.56
CA THR A 143 6.94 9.61 -4.86
C THR A 143 8.24 10.09 -4.22
N VAL A 144 9.06 9.17 -3.69
CA VAL A 144 10.39 9.49 -3.16
C VAL A 144 11.32 9.97 -4.27
N ALA A 145 11.34 9.28 -5.41
CA ALA A 145 12.08 9.72 -6.60
C ALA A 145 11.64 11.12 -7.05
N GLY A 146 10.32 11.35 -7.12
CA GLY A 146 9.73 12.66 -7.44
C GLY A 146 10.14 13.77 -6.46
N SER A 147 10.11 13.49 -5.16
CA SER A 147 10.48 14.44 -4.11
C SER A 147 11.96 14.86 -4.20
N LEU A 148 12.85 13.91 -4.53
CA LEU A 148 14.27 14.18 -4.73
C LEU A 148 14.54 15.14 -5.89
N VAL A 149 13.72 15.11 -6.94
CA VAL A 149 13.78 16.06 -8.06
C VAL A 149 12.89 17.29 -7.89
N GLY A 150 12.24 17.45 -6.73
CA GLY A 150 11.51 18.65 -6.34
C GLY A 150 10.05 18.71 -6.75
N MET A 151 9.42 17.55 -6.96
CA MET A 151 7.97 17.49 -7.04
C MET A 151 7.33 17.80 -5.68
N PRO A 152 6.11 18.35 -5.68
CA PRO A 152 5.30 18.41 -4.48
C PRO A 152 4.84 16.99 -4.07
N ASP A 153 4.44 16.87 -2.80
CA ASP A 153 3.74 15.67 -2.30
C ASP A 153 2.44 15.44 -3.07
N LEU A 154 2.27 14.22 -3.58
CA LEU A 154 1.10 13.80 -4.35
C LEU A 154 -0.11 13.43 -3.48
N SER A 155 0.02 13.52 -2.15
CA SER A 155 -1.06 13.27 -1.19
C SER A 155 -1.66 11.85 -1.32
N LEU A 156 -0.80 10.85 -1.48
CA LEU A 156 -1.21 9.45 -1.47
C LEU A 156 -1.80 9.07 -0.09
N PRO A 157 -2.79 8.15 -0.03
CA PRO A 157 -3.24 7.23 -1.08
C PRO A 157 -4.29 7.81 -2.06
N GLY A 158 -4.53 9.13 -2.05
CA GLY A 158 -5.51 9.77 -2.92
C GLY A 158 -6.96 9.59 -2.43
N PRO A 159 -7.97 9.81 -3.31
CA PRO A 159 -9.37 9.87 -2.92
C PRO A 159 -10.04 8.51 -2.64
N LEU A 160 -9.49 7.38 -3.08
CA LEU A 160 -10.09 6.04 -3.01
C LEU A 160 -11.56 6.03 -3.47
N THR A 161 -11.81 6.49 -4.69
CA THR A 161 -13.17 6.81 -5.19
C THR A 161 -14.14 5.65 -5.12
N ARG A 162 -13.68 4.40 -5.26
CA ARG A 162 -14.54 3.20 -5.22
C ARG A 162 -14.75 2.66 -3.80
N CYS A 163 -13.93 3.11 -2.84
CA CYS A 163 -13.98 2.69 -1.44
C CYS A 163 -14.47 3.79 -0.48
N GLN A 164 -15.02 4.91 -0.99
CA GLN A 164 -15.59 5.97 -0.16
C GLN A 164 -16.86 5.55 0.58
N HIS A 165 -17.59 4.60 -0.01
CA HIS A 165 -18.83 4.04 0.53
C HIS A 165 -18.67 2.52 0.66
N ILE A 166 -18.78 2.05 1.89
CA ILE A 166 -18.72 0.63 2.26
C ILE A 166 -19.99 0.33 3.03
N ASP A 167 -20.72 -0.69 2.60
CA ASP A 167 -21.99 -1.09 3.20
C ASP A 167 -21.78 -2.30 4.11
N ALA A 168 -22.68 -2.52 5.07
CA ALA A 168 -22.70 -3.69 5.92
C ALA A 168 -22.84 -5.01 5.13
N ALA A 169 -23.36 -4.93 3.90
CA ALA A 169 -23.47 -6.05 2.97
C ALA A 169 -22.12 -6.47 2.35
N ASP A 170 -21.05 -5.66 2.50
CA ASP A 170 -19.71 -6.00 2.01
C ASP A 170 -19.10 -7.13 2.87
N ALA A 171 -19.39 -8.38 2.51
CA ALA A 171 -18.98 -9.57 3.25
C ALA A 171 -17.45 -9.79 3.28
N SER A 172 -16.70 -9.25 2.32
CA SER A 172 -15.22 -9.28 2.29
C SER A 172 -14.55 -8.21 3.16
N SER A 173 -15.29 -7.52 4.00
CA SER A 173 -14.77 -6.38 4.74
C SER A 173 -13.79 -6.72 5.88
N THR A 174 -13.82 -7.95 6.40
CA THR A 174 -12.76 -8.52 7.27
C THR A 174 -11.41 -8.65 6.57
N SER A 175 -11.40 -8.69 5.23
CA SER A 175 -10.15 -8.74 4.48
C SER A 175 -9.38 -7.42 4.52
N LEU A 176 -10.06 -6.27 4.71
CA LEU A 176 -9.40 -4.98 4.91
C LEU A 176 -8.72 -4.90 6.28
N VAL A 177 -9.31 -5.51 7.31
CA VAL A 177 -8.69 -5.64 8.63
C VAL A 177 -7.38 -6.41 8.50
N SER A 178 -7.42 -7.56 7.82
CA SER A 178 -6.24 -8.38 7.58
C SER A 178 -5.15 -7.62 6.81
N LEU A 179 -5.55 -6.88 5.76
CA LEU A 179 -4.64 -6.08 4.96
C LEU A 179 -4.00 -4.93 5.75
N LEU A 180 -4.77 -4.21 6.59
CA LEU A 180 -4.23 -3.18 7.47
C LEU A 180 -3.21 -3.76 8.45
N LEU A 181 -3.56 -4.86 9.14
CA LEU A 181 -2.66 -5.47 10.11
C LEU A 181 -1.39 -6.01 9.46
N ASP A 182 -1.48 -6.61 8.27
CA ASP A 182 -0.31 -7.02 7.50
C ASP A 182 0.55 -5.80 7.08
N GLY A 183 -0.07 -4.67 6.77
CA GLY A 183 0.63 -3.43 6.45
C GLY A 183 1.35 -2.82 7.66
N LEU A 184 0.78 -2.92 8.87
CA LEU A 184 1.47 -2.54 10.11
C LEU A 184 2.66 -3.46 10.41
N ASP A 185 2.51 -4.77 10.19
CA ASP A 185 3.61 -5.72 10.29
C ASP A 185 4.70 -5.42 9.24
N GLU A 186 4.33 -4.96 8.05
CA GLU A 186 5.27 -4.55 7.01
C GLU A 186 6.05 -3.27 7.41
N VAL A 187 5.39 -2.26 7.97
CA VAL A 187 6.09 -1.07 8.50
C VAL A 187 7.10 -1.47 9.57
N ARG A 188 6.72 -2.34 10.52
CA ARG A 188 7.64 -2.87 11.55
C ARG A 188 8.84 -3.58 10.92
N ARG A 189 8.58 -4.49 9.97
CA ARG A 189 9.63 -5.26 9.27
C ARG A 189 10.64 -4.36 8.56
N VAL A 190 10.18 -3.31 7.89
CA VAL A 190 11.06 -2.37 7.19
C VAL A 190 11.81 -1.50 8.20
N ALA A 191 11.15 -1.04 9.26
CA ALA A 191 11.80 -0.28 10.34
C ALA A 191 12.92 -1.09 11.02
N ASP A 192 12.76 -2.41 11.20
CA ASP A 192 13.80 -3.30 11.74
C ASP A 192 15.07 -3.35 10.88
N ALA A 193 14.94 -3.22 9.56
CA ALA A 193 16.05 -3.25 8.63
C ALA A 193 16.64 -1.86 8.34
N LEU A 194 15.99 -0.78 8.79
CA LEU A 194 16.29 0.57 8.34
C LEU A 194 17.67 1.03 8.87
N PRO A 195 18.62 1.44 8.01
CA PRO A 195 19.93 1.90 8.45
C PRO A 195 19.88 3.31 9.06
N VAL A 196 20.80 3.61 9.99
CA VAL A 196 20.84 4.88 10.76
C VAL A 196 20.69 6.15 9.91
N PRO A 197 21.36 6.32 8.74
CA PRO A 197 21.18 7.53 7.93
C PRO A 197 19.72 7.77 7.49
N ALA A 198 18.98 6.70 7.20
CA ALA A 198 17.57 6.78 6.85
C ALA A 198 16.70 7.06 8.08
N GLN A 199 17.03 6.50 9.25
CA GLN A 199 16.31 6.73 10.50
C GLN A 199 16.30 8.22 10.88
N VAL A 200 17.45 8.90 10.81
CA VAL A 200 17.65 10.25 11.33
C VAL A 200 17.54 11.38 10.29
N GLY A 201 17.17 11.07 9.05
CA GLY A 201 16.88 12.07 8.02
C GLY A 201 18.10 12.62 7.27
N ALA A 202 18.97 11.75 6.76
CA ALA A 202 20.12 12.13 5.94
C ALA A 202 19.75 12.81 4.59
N PHE A 203 18.48 12.82 4.20
CA PHE A 203 18.03 13.29 2.89
C PHE A 203 17.25 14.60 3.02
N ALA A 204 17.82 15.69 2.50
CA ALA A 204 17.31 17.05 2.73
C ALA A 204 15.89 17.31 2.24
N ARG A 205 15.35 16.52 1.30
CA ARG A 205 14.00 16.68 0.74
C ARG A 205 12.99 15.64 1.19
N LEU A 206 13.40 14.69 2.02
CA LEU A 206 12.56 13.58 2.47
C LEU A 206 12.37 13.65 3.98
N ASN A 207 11.24 13.16 4.47
CA ASN A 207 11.05 12.98 5.90
C ASN A 207 12.06 11.97 6.45
N ALA A 208 12.46 12.15 7.71
CA ALA A 208 13.27 11.14 8.40
C ALA A 208 12.46 9.86 8.58
N GLY A 209 13.12 8.70 8.62
CA GLY A 209 12.47 7.43 8.94
C GLY A 209 11.73 7.50 10.28
N SER A 210 12.32 8.14 11.29
CA SER A 210 11.66 8.33 12.60
C SER A 210 10.37 9.15 12.50
N PHE A 211 10.32 10.15 11.62
CA PHE A 211 9.10 10.90 11.35
C PHE A 211 8.03 10.00 10.73
N ILE A 212 8.38 9.19 9.72
CA ILE A 212 7.42 8.32 9.02
C ILE A 212 6.83 7.27 9.97
N VAL A 213 7.68 6.61 10.78
CA VAL A 213 7.24 5.62 11.78
C VAL A 213 6.30 6.25 12.80
N ALA A 214 6.69 7.39 13.38
CA ALA A 214 5.84 8.11 14.33
C ALA A 214 4.56 8.66 13.67
N HIS A 215 4.61 9.07 12.40
CA HIS A 215 3.46 9.54 11.64
C HIS A 215 2.40 8.44 11.46
N VAL A 216 2.83 7.24 11.08
CA VAL A 216 1.96 6.06 10.99
C VAL A 216 1.32 5.79 12.35
N ALA A 217 2.13 5.66 13.41
CA ALA A 217 1.62 5.42 14.76
C ALA A 217 0.60 6.50 15.19
N ASN A 218 0.91 7.78 14.96
CA ASN A 218 0.04 8.92 15.29
C ASN A 218 -1.31 8.85 14.58
N ARG A 219 -1.33 8.48 13.29
CA ARG A 219 -2.58 8.38 12.53
C ARG A 219 -3.45 7.22 13.03
N GLU A 220 -2.85 6.05 13.25
CA GLU A 220 -3.59 4.86 13.71
C GLU A 220 -4.11 5.03 15.15
N ASP A 221 -3.33 5.66 16.02
CA ASP A 221 -3.76 6.01 17.38
C ASP A 221 -4.96 7.00 17.36
N LEU A 222 -4.88 8.05 16.53
CA LEU A 222 -5.96 9.03 16.39
C LEU A 222 -7.26 8.40 15.88
N LEU A 223 -7.17 7.49 14.91
CA LEU A 223 -8.36 6.85 14.34
C LEU A 223 -8.95 5.81 15.29
N TRP A 224 -8.13 4.87 15.76
CA TRP A 224 -8.63 3.63 16.37
C TRP A 224 -8.62 3.64 17.89
N ASN A 225 -7.82 4.47 18.54
CA ASN A 225 -7.89 4.64 20.00
C ASN A 225 -8.77 5.82 20.35
N LEU A 226 -8.50 7.00 19.78
CA LEU A 226 -9.29 8.19 20.08
C LEU A 226 -10.64 8.16 19.35
N GLY A 227 -10.62 8.01 18.02
CA GLY A 227 -11.79 8.22 17.16
C GLY A 227 -12.92 7.20 17.33
N THR A 228 -12.61 5.95 17.69
CA THR A 228 -13.61 4.88 17.86
C THR A 228 -13.85 4.47 19.31
N ARG A 229 -12.85 4.62 20.19
CA ARG A 229 -12.92 4.09 21.57
C ARG A 229 -12.91 5.17 22.65
N GLY A 230 -12.69 6.44 22.28
CA GLY A 230 -12.55 7.55 23.23
C GLY A 230 -11.41 7.35 24.22
N ARG A 231 -10.39 6.55 23.87
CA ARG A 231 -9.24 6.29 24.73
C ARG A 231 -8.24 7.44 24.68
N THR A 232 -7.44 7.54 25.73
CA THR A 232 -6.30 8.47 25.77
C THR A 232 -5.28 8.07 24.71
N ARG A 233 -4.77 9.08 24.00
CA ARG A 233 -3.70 8.95 23.02
C ARG A 233 -2.39 8.56 23.68
N ASP A 234 -1.46 8.03 22.89
CA ASP A 234 -0.06 7.92 23.33
C ASP A 234 0.50 9.34 23.63
N PRO A 235 0.90 9.64 24.89
CA PRO A 235 1.38 10.96 25.26
C PRO A 235 2.62 11.40 24.48
N TRP A 236 3.47 10.45 24.06
CA TRP A 236 4.65 10.75 23.26
C TRP A 236 4.26 11.20 21.85
N LEU A 237 3.28 10.55 21.21
CA LEU A 237 2.80 10.95 19.88
C LEU A 237 2.16 12.34 19.88
N GLU A 238 1.49 12.71 20.97
CA GLU A 238 0.94 14.05 21.15
C GLU A 238 2.04 15.13 21.14
N ALA A 239 3.21 14.82 21.71
CA ALA A 239 4.35 15.73 21.76
C ALA A 239 5.26 15.70 20.51
N ALA A 240 5.24 14.61 19.73
CA ALA A 240 6.20 14.36 18.64
C ALA A 240 6.05 15.28 17.40
N ASN A 241 4.93 16.00 17.28
CA ASN A 241 4.64 16.92 16.16
C ASN A 241 4.77 16.28 14.76
N VAL A 242 4.17 15.10 14.58
CA VAL A 242 4.23 14.28 13.34
C VAL A 242 2.92 14.27 12.54
N SER A 243 2.10 15.29 12.73
CA SER A 243 0.83 15.43 12.01
C SER A 243 1.03 15.97 10.59
N PRO A 244 0.16 15.62 9.63
CA PRO A 244 0.12 16.26 8.31
C PRO A 244 0.16 17.79 8.40
N GLY A 245 1.06 18.42 7.64
CA GLY A 245 1.24 19.88 7.60
C GLY A 245 2.01 20.47 8.79
N ALA A 246 2.40 19.65 9.77
CA ALA A 246 3.30 20.10 10.84
C ALA A 246 4.68 20.49 10.27
N PRO A 247 5.41 21.41 10.94
CA PRO A 247 6.81 21.65 10.62
C PRO A 247 7.61 20.35 10.63
N ARG A 248 8.54 20.20 9.68
CA ARG A 248 9.42 19.03 9.60
C ARG A 248 10.11 18.81 10.95
N SER A 249 9.99 17.60 11.48
CA SER A 249 10.66 17.15 12.70
C SER A 249 11.48 15.89 12.43
N VAL A 250 12.38 15.57 13.37
CA VAL A 250 13.13 14.32 13.41
C VAL A 250 12.95 13.76 14.82
N PRO A 251 11.83 13.05 15.09
CA PRO A 251 11.61 12.41 16.38
C PRO A 251 12.73 11.43 16.73
N ASP A 252 12.87 11.11 18.01
CA ASP A 252 13.74 10.02 18.44
C ASP A 252 13.29 8.69 17.80
N TRP A 253 14.26 7.91 17.31
CA TRP A 253 13.98 6.69 16.56
C TRP A 253 13.45 5.56 17.44
N ASP A 254 14.03 5.37 18.62
CA ASP A 254 13.65 4.30 19.53
C ASP A 254 12.26 4.58 20.11
N ASP A 255 12.00 5.82 20.51
CA ASP A 255 10.68 6.23 20.98
C ASP A 255 9.60 6.08 19.87
N ALA A 256 9.92 6.45 18.62
CA ALA A 256 9.00 6.32 17.50
C ALA A 256 8.59 4.85 17.27
N ARG A 257 9.57 3.94 17.33
CA ARG A 257 9.35 2.51 17.19
C ARG A 257 8.55 1.93 18.35
N GLU A 258 8.92 2.28 19.58
CA GLU A 258 8.20 1.81 20.77
C GLU A 258 6.74 2.28 20.74
N SER A 259 6.50 3.52 20.29
CA SER A 259 5.15 4.05 20.14
C SER A 259 4.36 3.36 19.02
N LEU A 260 4.99 3.01 17.90
CA LEU A 260 4.36 2.16 16.87
C LEU A 260 3.95 0.81 17.45
N ASP A 261 4.82 0.15 18.22
CA ASP A 261 4.53 -1.14 18.83
C ASP A 261 3.37 -1.07 19.83
N ARG A 262 3.37 -0.07 20.73
CA ARG A 262 2.25 0.18 21.65
C ARG A 262 0.96 0.47 20.91
N THR A 263 1.01 1.23 19.82
CA THR A 263 -0.16 1.53 18.99
C THR A 263 -0.71 0.26 18.37
N ILE A 264 0.13 -0.56 17.73
CA ILE A 264 -0.28 -1.84 17.13
C ILE A 264 -0.91 -2.76 18.18
N GLU A 265 -0.27 -2.92 19.34
CA GLU A 265 -0.79 -3.73 20.45
C GLU A 265 -2.16 -3.22 20.93
N ALA A 266 -2.32 -1.90 21.07
CA ALA A 266 -3.55 -1.30 21.55
C ALA A 266 -4.72 -1.43 20.57
N VAL A 267 -4.47 -1.26 19.26
CA VAL A 267 -5.53 -1.21 18.23
C VAL A 267 -5.89 -2.58 17.68
N THR A 268 -4.97 -3.55 17.67
CA THR A 268 -5.19 -4.87 17.06
C THR A 268 -6.44 -5.59 17.59
N PRO A 269 -6.68 -5.71 18.91
CA PRO A 269 -7.86 -6.40 19.41
C PRO A 269 -9.18 -5.72 18.99
N TYR A 270 -9.16 -4.40 18.83
CA TYR A 270 -10.33 -3.67 18.33
C TYR A 270 -10.56 -3.96 16.84
N LEU A 271 -9.51 -3.83 16.02
CA LEU A 271 -9.60 -4.09 14.59
C LEU A 271 -10.06 -5.53 14.29
N GLU A 272 -9.54 -6.52 15.01
CA GLU A 272 -9.93 -7.92 14.89
C GLU A 272 -11.37 -8.21 15.36
N SER A 273 -11.94 -7.33 16.19
CA SER A 273 -13.32 -7.45 16.66
C SER A 273 -14.36 -6.87 15.70
N LEU A 274 -13.93 -6.11 14.68
CA LEU A 274 -14.84 -5.46 13.73
C LEU A 274 -15.62 -6.50 12.91
N THR A 275 -16.93 -6.34 12.89
CA THR A 275 -17.86 -7.08 12.04
C THR A 275 -18.19 -6.27 10.79
N PRO A 276 -18.75 -6.90 9.73
CA PRO A 276 -19.23 -6.16 8.56
C PRO A 276 -20.22 -5.03 8.92
N ALA A 277 -21.07 -5.23 9.93
CA ALA A 277 -22.02 -4.21 10.39
C ALA A 277 -21.32 -2.98 11.00
N ASP A 278 -20.19 -3.16 11.70
CA ASP A 278 -19.44 -2.05 12.30
C ASP A 278 -18.84 -1.13 11.23
N LEU A 279 -18.53 -1.66 10.04
CA LEU A 279 -17.86 -0.91 8.98
C LEU A 279 -18.77 0.09 8.27
N ALA A 280 -20.09 -0.12 8.34
CA ALA A 280 -21.09 0.86 7.95
C ALA A 280 -21.27 1.99 8.99
N GLY A 281 -20.72 1.82 10.20
CA GLY A 281 -20.69 2.85 11.23
C GLY A 281 -19.75 4.00 10.92
N THR A 282 -19.75 5.02 11.78
CA THR A 282 -18.88 6.18 11.68
C THR A 282 -17.94 6.30 12.88
N LEU A 283 -16.79 6.94 12.66
CA LEU A 283 -15.86 7.36 13.70
C LEU A 283 -15.65 8.87 13.64
N MET A 284 -15.27 9.48 14.77
CA MET A 284 -14.94 10.90 14.82
C MET A 284 -13.43 11.08 14.56
N TYR A 285 -13.07 11.79 13.49
CA TYR A 285 -11.67 12.10 13.19
C TYR A 285 -11.54 13.56 12.76
N ARG A 286 -10.66 14.31 13.45
CA ARG A 286 -10.46 15.76 13.22
C ARG A 286 -11.77 16.57 13.23
N GLY A 287 -12.69 16.21 14.12
CA GLY A 287 -13.97 16.90 14.29
C GLY A 287 -15.01 16.60 13.22
N ASN A 288 -14.76 15.65 12.32
CA ASN A 288 -15.73 15.20 11.31
C ASN A 288 -16.04 13.71 11.50
N GLU A 289 -17.26 13.33 11.17
CA GLU A 289 -17.64 11.92 11.08
C GLU A 289 -17.12 11.32 9.77
N HIS A 290 -16.54 10.13 9.87
CA HIS A 290 -16.04 9.37 8.73
C HIS A 290 -16.53 7.93 8.80
N PRO A 291 -16.93 7.31 7.68
CA PRO A 291 -17.26 5.88 7.66
C PRO A 291 -16.06 5.03 8.09
N ILE A 292 -16.29 4.08 8.99
CA ILE A 292 -15.23 3.21 9.54
C ILE A 292 -14.60 2.40 8.40
N GLY A 293 -15.40 1.80 7.53
CA GLY A 293 -14.89 1.03 6.40
C GLY A 293 -14.00 1.86 5.47
N ALA A 294 -14.40 3.09 5.14
CA ALA A 294 -13.61 3.97 4.28
C ALA A 294 -12.26 4.35 4.93
N GLN A 295 -12.25 4.59 6.25
CA GLN A 295 -11.01 4.82 6.99
C GLN A 295 -10.16 3.55 7.10
N LEU A 296 -10.76 2.38 7.20
CA LEU A 296 -10.04 1.10 7.21
C LEU A 296 -9.32 0.86 5.89
N ALA A 297 -10.02 1.03 4.75
CA ALA A 297 -9.43 0.95 3.42
C ALA A 297 -8.29 1.95 3.26
N ARG A 298 -8.51 3.21 3.66
CA ARG A 298 -7.50 4.27 3.63
C ARG A 298 -6.28 3.96 4.49
N SER A 299 -6.49 3.41 5.68
CA SER A 299 -5.40 3.06 6.60
C SER A 299 -4.57 1.92 6.03
N ALA A 300 -5.22 0.88 5.49
CA ALA A 300 -4.53 -0.27 4.90
C ALA A 300 -3.55 0.15 3.79
N VAL A 301 -3.97 1.03 2.88
CA VAL A 301 -3.10 1.49 1.79
C VAL A 301 -2.10 2.55 2.24
N HIS A 302 -2.45 3.38 3.22
CA HIS A 302 -1.57 4.40 3.81
C HIS A 302 -0.35 3.76 4.50
N VAL A 303 -0.54 2.66 5.24
CA VAL A 303 0.58 1.96 5.89
C VAL A 303 1.52 1.31 4.88
N PHE A 304 1.01 0.69 3.80
CA PHE A 304 1.87 0.14 2.75
C PHE A 304 2.63 1.22 1.98
N TYR A 305 1.98 2.35 1.72
CA TYR A 305 2.65 3.51 1.12
C TYR A 305 3.84 3.96 1.99
N HIS A 306 3.64 4.19 3.29
CA HIS A 306 4.74 4.59 4.17
C HIS A 306 5.78 3.50 4.40
N ALA A 307 5.41 2.22 4.35
CA ALA A 307 6.38 1.14 4.32
C ALA A 307 7.28 1.23 3.07
N GLY A 308 6.71 1.52 1.90
CA GLY A 308 7.47 1.77 0.68
C GLY A 308 8.39 2.99 0.78
N GLU A 309 7.95 4.10 1.39
CA GLU A 309 8.82 5.26 1.62
C GLU A 309 10.03 4.89 2.50
N LEU A 310 9.80 4.11 3.56
CA LEU A 310 10.89 3.59 4.40
C LEU A 310 11.84 2.67 3.61
N GLN A 311 11.33 1.83 2.69
CA GLN A 311 12.17 0.98 1.83
C GLN A 311 13.03 1.81 0.87
N ALA A 312 12.47 2.85 0.26
CA ALA A 312 13.20 3.77 -0.60
C ALA A 312 14.28 4.53 0.18
N LEU A 313 13.96 5.02 1.39
CA LEU A 313 14.95 5.66 2.28
C LEU A 313 16.06 4.70 2.67
N GLY A 314 15.73 3.46 3.02
CA GLY A 314 16.71 2.42 3.30
C GLY A 314 17.62 2.18 2.10
N SER A 315 17.05 2.07 0.90
CA SER A 315 17.82 1.87 -0.35
C SER A 315 18.79 3.01 -0.61
N LEU A 316 18.34 4.27 -0.45
CA LEU A 316 19.19 5.47 -0.51
C LEU A 316 20.35 5.44 0.49
N ALA A 317 20.15 4.77 1.63
CA ALA A 317 21.15 4.57 2.68
C ALA A 317 21.93 3.25 2.56
N GLY A 318 21.80 2.52 1.44
CA GLY A 318 22.56 1.31 1.13
C GLY A 318 21.94 0.00 1.62
N MET A 319 20.70 0.01 2.10
CA MET A 319 19.93 -1.21 2.38
C MET A 319 19.60 -1.93 1.06
N PRO A 320 19.78 -3.26 0.97
CA PRO A 320 19.26 -4.01 -0.17
C PRO A 320 17.76 -3.82 -0.33
N SER A 321 17.30 -3.70 -1.57
CA SER A 321 15.86 -3.60 -1.86
C SER A 321 15.12 -4.84 -1.38
N LEU A 322 14.00 -4.63 -0.69
CA LEU A 322 13.10 -5.69 -0.27
C LEU A 322 12.11 -6.09 -1.37
N SER A 323 11.98 -5.25 -2.42
CA SER A 323 11.28 -5.40 -3.71
C SER A 323 9.82 -5.87 -3.75
N LEU A 324 9.31 -6.45 -2.67
CA LEU A 324 7.96 -6.98 -2.52
C LEU A 324 7.48 -6.72 -1.09
N PRO A 325 6.15 -6.61 -0.88
CA PRO A 325 5.60 -6.68 0.47
C PRO A 325 5.91 -8.03 1.09
N GLY A 326 5.92 -8.08 2.42
CA GLY A 326 6.11 -9.30 3.20
C GLY A 326 5.09 -10.42 2.91
N PRO A 327 5.03 -11.45 3.75
CA PRO A 327 4.20 -12.63 3.49
C PRO A 327 2.68 -12.36 3.48
N LEU A 328 2.23 -11.24 4.06
CA LEU A 328 0.82 -10.92 4.30
C LEU A 328 0.09 -12.07 5.01
N ALA A 329 0.63 -12.47 6.17
CA ALA A 329 0.26 -13.69 6.86
C ALA A 329 -1.22 -13.72 7.30
N ARG A 330 -1.83 -12.57 7.58
CA ARG A 330 -3.24 -12.46 7.94
C ARG A 330 -4.11 -12.56 6.69
N SER A 331 -3.74 -11.85 5.63
CA SER A 331 -4.41 -11.90 4.32
C SER A 331 -4.33 -13.28 3.67
N ALA A 332 -3.32 -14.09 3.99
CA ALA A 332 -3.23 -15.48 3.51
C ALA A 332 -4.26 -16.42 4.16
N ARG A 333 -4.83 -16.04 5.32
CA ARG A 333 -5.81 -16.83 6.07
C ARG A 333 -7.25 -16.34 5.91
N ALA A 334 -7.44 -15.15 5.32
CA ALA A 334 -8.72 -14.48 5.13
C ALA A 334 -9.41 -14.89 3.81
#